data_AF-A0A3D5HT15-F1
#
_entry.id   AF-A0A3D5HT15-F1
#
_cell.length_a   1.000
_cell.length_b   1.000
_cell.length_c   1.000
_cell.angle_alpha   90.00
_cell.angle_beta   90.00
_cell.angle_gamma   90.00
#
_symmetry.space_group_name_H-M   'P 1'
#
loop_
_entity.id
_entity.type
_entity.pdbx_description
1 polymer ?
#
loop_
_entity_poly.entity_id
_entity_poly.type
_entity_poly.pdbx_seq_one_letter_code
_entity_poly.pdbx_strand_id
1 'polypeptide(L)'
;MKKLSIFIFIFTAIIFTKCTDLTVAPEDGLSDVEAFKDPLAYRSYLAKIYGAYSLTGQDGPSGDSDISIVNDEGFTSYIRAYWKAQELTTDEAVIAWTDAGIRDLHEHSWSSENQFVRVLYYRIALIVSIANDFLAQSSDERLDANGIGVED
;
A
#
# COMPACT_ATOMS: atom_id res chain seq x y z
N MET A 1 54.40 8.36 -6.82
CA MET A 1 53.33 8.17 -7.84
C MET A 1 52.89 6.71 -7.98
N LYS A 2 53.78 5.74 -8.26
CA LYS A 2 53.39 4.31 -8.40
C LYS A 2 52.66 3.73 -7.17
N LYS A 3 53.14 4.04 -5.95
CA LYS A 3 52.50 3.59 -4.69
C LYS A 3 51.12 4.20 -4.43
N LEU A 4 50.90 5.44 -4.88
CA LEU A 4 49.61 6.13 -4.77
C LEU A 4 48.58 5.56 -5.77
N SER A 5 49.04 5.23 -6.99
CA SER A 5 48.21 4.59 -8.01
C SER A 5 47.74 3.19 -7.59
N ILE A 6 48.60 2.42 -6.92
CA ILE A 6 48.25 1.09 -6.37
C ILE A 6 47.22 1.21 -5.25
N PHE A 7 47.38 2.21 -4.38
CA PHE A 7 46.45 2.44 -3.27
C PHE A 7 45.06 2.85 -3.76
N ILE A 8 45.00 3.72 -4.79
CA ILE A 8 43.75 4.10 -5.45
C ILE A 8 43.09 2.87 -6.10
N PHE A 9 43.86 2.03 -6.81
CA PHE A 9 43.32 0.85 -7.47
C PHE A 9 42.74 -0.18 -6.48
N ILE A 10 43.41 -0.41 -5.34
CA ILE A 10 42.92 -1.29 -4.27
C ILE A 10 41.64 -0.71 -3.64
N PHE A 11 41.61 0.60 -3.39
CA PHE A 11 40.43 1.26 -2.85
C PHE A 11 39.23 1.19 -3.82
N THR A 12 39.46 1.37 -5.12
CA THR A 12 38.42 1.22 -6.15
C THR A 12 37.92 -0.23 -6.24
N ALA A 13 38.79 -1.24 -6.10
CA ALA A 13 38.38 -2.65 -6.11
C ALA A 13 37.46 -3.05 -4.94
N ILE A 14 37.67 -2.45 -3.76
CA ILE A 14 36.84 -2.71 -2.56
C ILE A 14 35.45 -2.06 -2.67
N ILE A 15 35.30 -0.99 -3.48
CA ILE A 15 34.00 -0.35 -3.72
C ILE A 15 33.09 -1.22 -4.60
N PHE A 16 33.66 -2.11 -5.43
CA PHE A 16 32.90 -3.02 -6.29
C PHE A 16 32.47 -4.33 -5.62
N THR A 17 32.82 -4.58 -4.34
CA THR A 17 32.47 -5.82 -3.61
C THR A 17 31.24 -5.68 -2.70
N LYS A 18 30.20 -4.94 -3.10
CA LYS A 18 28.96 -4.81 -2.31
C LYS A 18 27.80 -5.57 -2.97
N CYS A 19 27.26 -6.52 -2.20
CA CYS A 19 26.04 -7.33 -2.38
C CYS A 19 25.90 -8.11 -3.69
N THR A 20 26.42 -9.34 -3.70
CA THR A 20 26.13 -10.35 -4.73
C THR A 20 25.21 -11.48 -4.25
N ASP A 21 24.74 -11.43 -2.99
CA ASP A 21 23.84 -12.46 -2.48
C ASP A 21 22.39 -12.11 -2.84
N LEU A 22 21.98 -12.54 -4.03
CA LEU A 22 20.61 -12.41 -4.54
C LEU A 22 19.67 -13.50 -3.99
N THR A 23 20.14 -14.34 -3.06
CA THR A 23 19.38 -15.48 -2.51
C THR A 23 18.89 -15.26 -1.08
N VAL A 24 19.15 -14.08 -0.51
CA VAL A 24 18.69 -13.74 0.85
C VAL A 24 17.17 -13.56 0.85
N ALA A 25 16.47 -14.42 1.58
CA ALA A 25 15.05 -14.27 1.89
C ALA A 25 14.82 -13.10 2.87
N PRO A 26 13.61 -12.52 2.94
CA PRO A 26 13.28 -11.51 3.95
C PRO A 26 13.58 -12.02 5.36
N GLU A 27 14.24 -11.21 6.18
CA GLU A 27 14.54 -11.56 7.58
C GLU A 27 13.27 -11.54 8.44
N ASP A 28 12.30 -10.69 8.07
CA ASP A 28 10.98 -10.57 8.67
C ASP A 28 9.88 -10.68 7.61
N GLY A 29 8.83 -11.44 7.92
CA GLY A 29 7.68 -11.67 7.04
C GLY A 29 7.81 -12.89 6.12
N LEU A 30 6.71 -13.26 5.48
CA LEU A 30 6.70 -14.28 4.44
C LEU A 30 7.02 -13.62 3.10
N SER A 31 7.89 -14.22 2.29
CA SER A 31 8.01 -13.83 0.90
C SER A 31 6.70 -14.12 0.15
N ASP A 32 6.39 -13.38 -0.92
CA ASP A 32 5.21 -13.66 -1.75
C ASP A 32 5.18 -15.13 -2.21
N VAL A 33 6.35 -15.66 -2.57
CA VAL A 33 6.53 -17.06 -3.01
C VAL A 33 6.18 -18.06 -1.91
N GLU A 34 6.39 -17.73 -0.63
CA GLU A 34 6.06 -18.60 0.49
C GLU A 34 4.61 -18.41 0.95
N ALA A 35 4.11 -17.18 0.94
CA ALA A 35 2.75 -16.87 1.35
C ALA A 35 1.72 -17.58 0.45
N PHE A 36 1.91 -17.55 -0.87
CA PHE A 36 0.94 -18.12 -1.83
C PHE A 36 1.03 -19.64 -2.02
N LYS A 37 1.89 -20.34 -1.26
CA LYS A 37 1.84 -21.81 -1.18
C LYS A 37 0.71 -22.31 -0.29
N ASP A 38 0.14 -21.46 0.56
CA ASP A 38 -1.05 -21.76 1.35
C ASP A 38 -2.32 -21.32 0.58
N PRO A 39 -3.24 -22.24 0.23
CA PRO A 39 -4.52 -21.86 -0.39
C PRO A 39 -5.32 -20.81 0.42
N LEU A 40 -5.18 -20.81 1.76
CA LEU A 40 -5.85 -19.83 2.62
C LEU A 40 -5.31 -18.40 2.44
N ALA A 41 -4.09 -18.25 1.90
CA ALA A 41 -3.53 -16.95 1.59
C ALA A 41 -4.35 -16.22 0.52
N TYR A 42 -4.84 -16.93 -0.50
CA TYR A 42 -5.71 -16.35 -1.54
C TYR A 42 -7.02 -15.82 -0.95
N ARG A 43 -7.64 -16.59 -0.05
CA ARG A 43 -8.86 -16.16 0.64
C ARG A 43 -8.60 -14.93 1.51
N SER A 44 -7.49 -14.92 2.24
CA SER A 44 -7.10 -13.80 3.12
C SER A 44 -6.75 -12.54 2.31
N TYR A 45 -6.08 -12.71 1.17
CA TYR A 45 -5.77 -11.63 0.24
C TYR A 45 -7.06 -11.04 -0.34
N LEU A 46 -7.99 -11.88 -0.80
CA LEU A 46 -9.29 -11.43 -1.28
C LEU A 46 -10.05 -10.68 -0.17
N ALA A 47 -10.01 -11.16 1.07
CA ALA A 47 -10.57 -10.46 2.22
C ALA A 47 -9.93 -9.08 2.44
N LYS A 48 -8.61 -8.93 2.23
CA LYS A 48 -7.94 -7.63 2.28
C LYS A 48 -8.44 -6.67 1.20
N ILE A 49 -8.66 -7.14 -0.03
CA ILE A 49 -9.20 -6.29 -1.12
C ILE A 49 -10.57 -5.71 -0.73
N TYR A 50 -11.49 -6.55 -0.27
CA TYR A 50 -12.82 -6.08 0.17
C TYR A 50 -12.74 -5.25 1.46
N GLY A 51 -11.89 -5.67 2.41
CA GLY A 51 -11.66 -4.97 3.67
C GLY A 51 -11.12 -3.55 3.47
N ALA A 52 -10.29 -3.34 2.43
CA ALA A 52 -9.72 -2.03 2.11
C ALA A 52 -10.76 -0.96 1.70
N TYR A 53 -12.03 -1.32 1.47
CA TYR A 53 -13.08 -0.31 1.30
C TYR A 53 -13.55 0.29 2.64
N SER A 54 -13.37 -0.42 3.76
CA SER A 54 -13.90 -0.03 5.07
C SER A 54 -12.83 0.15 6.16
N LEU A 55 -11.83 -0.73 6.20
CA LEU A 55 -10.77 -0.77 7.21
C LEU A 55 -9.62 0.16 6.85
N THR A 56 -9.00 0.81 7.83
CA THR A 56 -7.87 1.72 7.65
C THR A 56 -6.52 1.00 7.54
N GLY A 57 -6.45 -0.21 8.11
CA GLY A 57 -5.23 -0.99 8.28
C GLY A 57 -5.55 -2.45 8.60
N GLN A 58 -4.52 -3.24 8.91
CA GLN A 58 -4.68 -4.64 9.33
C GLN A 58 -4.83 -4.79 10.85
N ASP A 59 -4.30 -3.84 11.63
CA ASP A 59 -4.47 -3.82 13.08
C ASP A 59 -5.67 -2.97 13.49
N GLY A 60 -6.51 -3.51 14.37
CA GLY A 60 -7.80 -2.94 14.76
C GLY A 60 -7.89 -2.66 16.25
N PRO A 61 -8.45 -1.50 16.68
CA PRO A 61 -9.14 -0.48 15.88
C PRO A 61 -8.23 0.54 15.19
N SER A 62 -6.93 0.53 15.47
CA SER A 62 -5.89 1.37 14.88
C SER A 62 -4.52 0.80 15.27
N GLY A 63 -3.47 1.08 14.49
CA GLY A 63 -2.09 0.70 14.86
C GLY A 63 -1.18 0.40 13.68
N ASP A 64 -1.77 0.00 12.55
CA ASP A 64 -1.04 -0.41 11.34
C ASP A 64 -1.80 0.05 10.08
N SER A 65 -1.85 1.37 9.89
CA SER A 65 -2.55 2.02 8.78
C SER A 65 -1.90 1.69 7.43
N ASP A 66 -2.72 1.34 6.44
CA ASP A 66 -2.25 1.05 5.08
C ASP A 66 -1.59 2.25 4.39
N ILE A 67 -1.98 3.47 4.78
CA ILE A 67 -1.41 4.72 4.29
C ILE A 67 -1.09 5.66 5.45
N SER A 68 0.04 6.37 5.36
CA SER A 68 0.55 7.25 6.42
C SER A 68 0.69 8.72 5.98
N ILE A 69 -0.13 9.13 5.00
CA ILE A 69 -0.07 10.47 4.39
C ILE A 69 -0.76 11.58 5.20
N VAL A 70 -1.45 11.19 6.28
CA VAL A 70 -2.13 12.03 7.28
C VAL A 70 -1.87 11.44 8.67
N ASN A 71 -1.95 12.27 9.72
CA ASN A 71 -1.59 11.86 11.08
C ASN A 71 -2.67 11.06 11.82
N ASP A 72 -3.93 11.20 11.41
CA ASP A 72 -5.06 10.47 12.01
C ASP A 72 -5.42 9.28 11.12
N GLU A 73 -5.21 8.06 11.62
CA GLU A 73 -5.57 6.83 10.90
C GLU A 73 -7.07 6.78 10.58
N GLY A 74 -7.95 7.28 11.45
CA GLY A 74 -9.39 7.33 11.19
C GLY A 74 -9.76 8.23 9.99
N PHE A 75 -8.83 9.07 9.52
CA PHE A 75 -9.03 9.91 8.34
C PHE A 75 -8.66 9.17 7.04
N THR A 76 -7.97 8.03 7.11
CA THR A 76 -7.51 7.26 5.95
C THR A 76 -8.57 6.30 5.38
N SER A 77 -9.72 6.16 6.05
CA SER A 77 -10.82 5.30 5.62
C SER A 77 -11.34 5.70 4.23
N TYR A 78 -11.35 4.74 3.29
CA TYR A 78 -11.84 4.96 1.92
C TYR A 78 -13.28 5.46 1.91
N ILE A 79 -14.21 4.74 2.56
CA ILE A 79 -15.63 5.09 2.51
C ILE A 79 -15.90 6.46 3.12
N ARG A 80 -15.17 6.84 4.17
CA ARG A 80 -15.28 8.15 4.81
C ARG A 80 -14.80 9.27 3.87
N ALA A 81 -13.65 9.08 3.22
CA ALA A 81 -13.11 10.05 2.29
C ALA A 81 -14.00 10.18 1.03
N TYR A 82 -14.49 9.05 0.51
CA TYR A 82 -15.42 9.00 -0.62
C TYR A 82 -16.73 9.72 -0.30
N TRP A 83 -17.37 9.41 0.83
CA TRP A 83 -18.58 10.08 1.29
C TRP A 83 -18.36 11.60 1.42
N LYS A 84 -17.24 12.04 2.01
CA LYS A 84 -16.95 13.48 2.11
C LYS A 84 -16.86 14.16 0.75
N ALA A 85 -16.20 13.52 -0.23
CA ALA A 85 -16.07 14.07 -1.57
C ALA A 85 -17.42 14.15 -2.30
N GLN A 86 -18.29 13.16 -2.09
CA GLN A 86 -19.60 13.07 -2.76
C GLN A 86 -20.69 13.90 -2.09
N GLU A 87 -20.66 14.07 -0.77
CA GLU A 87 -21.74 14.74 -0.04
C GLU A 87 -21.42 16.19 0.32
N LEU A 88 -20.19 16.49 0.78
CA LEU A 88 -19.85 17.84 1.26
C LEU A 88 -19.68 18.86 0.13
N THR A 89 -19.71 18.41 -1.12
CA THR A 89 -19.70 19.24 -2.33
C THR A 89 -21.11 19.44 -2.89
N THR A 90 -22.14 19.09 -2.10
CA THR A 90 -23.55 19.13 -2.47
C THR A 90 -24.37 19.83 -1.38
N ASP A 91 -25.68 19.89 -1.56
CA ASP A 91 -26.65 20.43 -0.61
C ASP A 91 -27.17 19.41 0.42
N GLU A 92 -26.74 18.14 0.35
CA GLU A 92 -27.29 17.07 1.20
C GLU A 92 -26.76 17.08 2.64
N ALA A 93 -25.51 17.51 2.86
CA ALA A 93 -24.88 17.45 4.18
C ALA A 93 -23.91 18.61 4.45
N VAL A 94 -23.81 18.99 5.73
CA VAL A 94 -22.82 19.94 6.24
C VAL A 94 -22.17 19.38 7.50
N ILE A 95 -20.83 19.40 7.54
CA ILE A 95 -20.09 19.11 8.76
C ILE A 95 -19.75 20.40 9.52
N ALA A 96 -20.13 20.49 10.79
CA ALA A 96 -19.84 21.66 11.64
C ALA A 96 -18.44 21.65 12.30
N TRP A 97 -17.72 20.53 12.24
CA TRP A 97 -16.36 20.41 12.76
C TRP A 97 -15.37 21.26 11.94
N THR A 98 -14.33 21.77 12.59
CA THR A 98 -13.35 22.68 11.97
C THR A 98 -12.09 21.97 11.47
N ASP A 99 -12.18 20.66 11.16
CA ASP A 99 -11.04 19.92 10.62
C ASP A 99 -10.58 20.56 9.30
N ALA A 100 -9.26 20.67 9.14
CA ALA A 100 -8.67 21.25 7.93
C ALA A 100 -9.17 20.51 6.67
N GLY A 101 -9.50 21.25 5.61
CA GLY A 101 -10.00 20.68 4.37
C GLY A 101 -11.51 20.43 4.29
N ILE A 102 -12.26 20.42 5.40
CA ILE A 102 -13.73 20.27 5.36
C ILE A 102 -14.38 21.50 4.73
N ARG A 103 -14.02 22.71 5.20
CA ARG A 103 -14.54 23.97 4.65
C ARG A 103 -14.26 24.11 3.17
N ASP A 104 -13.08 23.68 2.73
CA ASP A 104 -12.69 23.76 1.32
C ASP A 104 -13.60 22.90 0.43
N LEU A 105 -14.09 21.77 0.95
CA LEU A 105 -15.08 20.93 0.25
C LEU A 105 -16.44 21.64 0.16
N HIS A 106 -16.96 22.19 1.26
CA HIS A 106 -18.23 22.94 1.27
C HIS A 106 -18.21 24.16 0.33
N GLU A 107 -17.08 24.88 0.28
CA GLU A 107 -16.94 26.12 -0.48
C GLU A 107 -16.45 25.92 -1.91
N HIS A 108 -16.24 24.67 -2.33
CA HIS A 108 -15.76 24.30 -3.66
C HIS A 108 -14.40 24.91 -4.01
N SER A 109 -13.55 25.06 -2.99
CA SER A 109 -12.26 25.73 -3.07
C SER A 109 -11.07 24.81 -2.80
N TRP A 110 -11.30 23.49 -2.74
CA TRP A 110 -10.25 22.49 -2.52
C TRP A 110 -9.21 22.47 -3.64
N SER A 111 -7.98 22.12 -3.28
CA SER A 111 -6.86 21.91 -4.20
C SER A 111 -6.33 20.48 -4.08
N SER A 112 -5.25 20.18 -4.81
CA SER A 112 -4.50 18.91 -4.67
C SER A 112 -3.98 18.68 -3.25
N GLU A 113 -3.87 19.72 -2.43
CA GLU A 113 -3.37 19.64 -1.05
C GLU A 113 -4.45 19.26 -0.03
N ASN A 114 -5.74 19.24 -0.43
CA ASN A 114 -6.81 18.85 0.48
C ASN A 114 -6.61 17.41 0.96
N GLN A 115 -6.52 17.22 2.27
CA GLN A 115 -6.15 15.93 2.85
C GLN A 115 -7.14 14.81 2.52
N PHE A 116 -8.44 15.09 2.42
CA PHE A 116 -9.46 14.08 2.13
C PHE A 116 -9.43 13.68 0.64
N VAL A 117 -9.16 14.62 -0.25
CA VAL A 117 -8.95 14.35 -1.68
C VAL A 117 -7.71 13.49 -1.89
N ARG A 118 -6.61 13.82 -1.21
CA ARG A 118 -5.37 13.01 -1.24
C ARG A 118 -5.63 11.59 -0.73
N VAL A 119 -6.26 11.45 0.45
CA VAL A 119 -6.62 10.14 1.00
C VAL A 119 -7.45 9.33 0.00
N LEU A 120 -8.50 9.91 -0.57
CA LEU A 120 -9.36 9.21 -1.53
C LEU A 120 -8.56 8.69 -2.73
N TYR A 121 -7.69 9.54 -3.30
CA TYR A 121 -6.82 9.16 -4.41
C TYR A 121 -5.89 8.01 -4.05
N TYR A 122 -5.16 8.10 -2.93
CA TYR A 122 -4.23 7.05 -2.51
C TYR A 122 -4.94 5.74 -2.14
N ARG A 123 -6.16 5.81 -1.57
CA ARG A 123 -6.96 4.62 -1.28
C ARG A 123 -7.44 3.92 -2.54
N ILE A 124 -7.90 4.66 -3.54
CA ILE A 124 -8.25 4.08 -4.85
C ILE A 124 -7.03 3.42 -5.47
N ALA A 125 -5.89 4.11 -5.49
CA ALA A 125 -4.65 3.57 -6.04
C ALA A 125 -4.22 2.28 -5.32
N LEU A 126 -4.25 2.28 -3.97
CA LEU A 126 -3.94 1.11 -3.16
C LEU A 126 -4.85 -0.07 -3.50
N ILE A 127 -6.17 0.13 -3.50
CA ILE A 127 -7.16 -0.92 -3.77
C ILE A 127 -6.95 -1.52 -5.16
N VAL A 128 -6.69 -0.67 -6.17
CA VAL A 128 -6.39 -1.12 -7.54
C VAL A 128 -5.08 -1.89 -7.59
N SER A 129 -4.04 -1.43 -6.91
CA SER A 129 -2.75 -2.12 -6.84
C SER A 129 -2.86 -3.51 -6.23
N ILE A 130 -3.51 -3.65 -5.07
CA ILE A 130 -3.68 -4.97 -4.42
C ILE A 130 -4.60 -5.89 -5.23
N ALA A 131 -5.62 -5.36 -5.90
CA ALA A 131 -6.47 -6.15 -6.78
C ALA A 131 -5.70 -6.67 -8.00
N ASN A 132 -4.88 -5.82 -8.63
CA ASN A 132 -4.05 -6.23 -9.75
C ASN A 132 -3.00 -7.27 -9.36
N ASP A 133 -2.37 -7.12 -8.19
CA ASP A 133 -1.42 -8.10 -7.67
C ASP A 133 -2.11 -9.44 -7.40
N PHE A 134 -3.29 -9.44 -6.76
CA PHE A 134 -4.08 -10.66 -6.57
C PHE A 134 -4.40 -11.35 -7.91
N LEU A 135 -4.80 -10.60 -8.93
CA LEU A 135 -5.06 -11.17 -10.27
C LEU A 135 -3.79 -11.79 -10.87
N ALA A 136 -2.62 -11.19 -10.67
CA ALA A 136 -1.36 -11.74 -11.13
C ALA A 136 -0.99 -13.03 -10.37
N GLN A 137 -1.20 -13.07 -9.05
CA GLN A 137 -0.86 -14.22 -8.20
C GLN A 137 -1.84 -15.39 -8.33
N SER A 138 -3.05 -15.11 -8.83
CA SER A 138 -4.11 -16.09 -9.12
C SER A 138 -4.19 -16.48 -10.59
N SER A 139 -3.18 -16.17 -11.41
CA SER A 139 -3.10 -16.71 -12.77
C SER A 139 -2.88 -18.22 -12.74
N ASP A 140 -3.36 -18.93 -13.77
CA ASP A 140 -3.20 -20.39 -13.87
C ASP A 140 -1.72 -20.79 -13.74
N GLU A 141 -0.81 -20.05 -14.38
CA GLU A 141 0.63 -20.34 -14.30
C GLU A 141 1.20 -20.15 -12.88
N ARG A 142 0.70 -19.16 -12.11
CA ARG A 142 1.13 -18.93 -10.73
C ARG A 142 0.54 -19.95 -9.78
N LEU A 143 -0.73 -20.32 -9.96
CA LEU A 143 -1.38 -21.37 -9.18
C LEU A 143 -0.66 -22.70 -9.36
N ASP A 144 -0.38 -23.10 -10.60
CA ASP A 144 0.38 -24.30 -10.91
C ASP A 144 1.79 -24.26 -10.30
N ALA A 145 2.49 -23.11 -10.42
CA ALA A 145 3.83 -22.93 -9.85
C ALA A 145 3.84 -23.00 -8.31
N ASN A 146 2.74 -22.58 -7.67
CA ASN A 146 2.55 -22.65 -6.22
C ASN A 146 1.99 -24.00 -5.74
N GLY A 147 1.66 -24.92 -6.66
CA GLY A 147 1.09 -26.22 -6.33
C GLY A 147 -0.37 -26.16 -5.86
N ILE A 148 -1.11 -25.11 -6.26
CA ILE A 148 -2.51 -24.90 -5.90
C ILE A 148 -3.39 -25.44 -7.04
N GLY A 149 -3.89 -26.66 -6.87
CA GLY A 149 -4.78 -27.31 -7.84
C GLY A 149 -6.26 -27.00 -7.62
N VAL A 150 -7.10 -27.36 -8.60
CA VAL A 150 -8.56 -27.14 -8.60
C VAL A 150 -9.33 -28.09 -7.66
N GLU A 151 -8.67 -29.01 -6.97
CA GLU A 151 -9.33 -29.99 -6.10
C GLU A 151 -9.32 -29.55 -4.62
N ASP A 152 -10.43 -28.90 -4.21
CA ASP A 152 -11.20 -29.16 -2.97
C ASP A 152 -12.52 -28.35 -2.97
#